data_AF-A0A316V2N4-F1
#
_entry.id   AF-A0A316V2N4-F1
#
_cell.length_a   1.000
_cell.length_b   1.000
_cell.length_c   1.000
_cell.angle_alpha   90.00
_cell.angle_beta   90.00
_cell.angle_gamma   90.00
#
_symmetry.space_group_name_H-M   'P 1'
#
loop_
_entity.id
_entity.type
_entity.pdbx_description
1 polymer ?
#
loop_
_entity_poly.entity_id
_entity_poly.type
_entity_poly.pdbx_seq_one_letter_code
_entity_poly.pdbx_strand_id
1 'polypeptide(L)'
;MVTLVTVSYASPAAVLSKRSGKYQSIVDDFAKIDQTIKELDEAQSSSPQTGKPDFSKSAKGLAQLSMEAESAEFKLRALGTDKLDASSAASIGGSLTSSSQHVKGITDMVKAGKQWFEQYHATSTVVTILKTNIAQFKDLFSELNRHVDYATVKSYAAPEVIFICSMVDAVAYLDPNAVSASAKAFCASHKTDTFDPNVFAGDANSPSGFGSCHNSPTTFYQQAYTSGTMGTGSTSCTSGTQTPNSFSIPNNVLMLSQ
;
A
#
# COMPACT_ATOMS: atom_id res chain seq x y z
N MET A 1 11.03 -32.21 52.72
CA MET A 1 9.98 -31.21 52.39
C MET A 1 10.41 -30.57 51.07
N VAL A 2 9.79 -30.96 49.95
CA VAL A 2 10.10 -30.43 48.62
C VAL A 2 8.81 -29.83 48.08
N THR A 3 8.82 -28.52 47.89
CA THR A 3 7.69 -27.75 47.34
C THR A 3 7.71 -27.91 45.83
N LEU A 4 6.73 -28.62 45.28
CA LEU A 4 6.46 -28.67 43.85
C LEU A 4 5.60 -27.46 43.47
N VAL A 5 6.22 -26.47 42.84
CA VAL A 5 5.53 -25.34 42.21
C VAL A 5 5.00 -25.84 40.86
N THR A 6 3.68 -26.01 40.76
CA THR A 6 3.02 -26.18 39.46
C THR A 6 3.02 -24.85 38.73
N VAL A 7 3.85 -24.74 37.70
CA VAL A 7 3.76 -23.68 36.70
C VAL A 7 2.62 -24.05 35.75
N SER A 8 1.48 -23.37 35.88
CA SER A 8 0.44 -23.41 34.85
C SER A 8 0.96 -22.71 33.61
N TYR A 9 1.30 -23.49 32.57
CA TYR A 9 1.44 -22.97 31.23
C TYR A 9 0.05 -22.50 30.77
N ALA A 10 -0.15 -21.18 30.71
CA ALA A 10 -1.25 -20.61 29.95
C ALA A 10 -1.08 -21.03 28.48
N SER A 11 -2.10 -21.67 27.92
CA SER A 11 -2.12 -22.23 26.57
C SER A 11 -1.83 -21.14 25.52
N PRO A 12 -1.01 -21.43 24.49
CA PRO A 12 -0.79 -20.54 23.38
C PRO A 12 -1.96 -20.60 22.38
N ALA A 13 -2.02 -19.57 21.54
CA ALA A 13 -2.93 -19.35 20.43
C ALA A 13 -4.36 -18.97 20.82
N ALA A 14 -4.59 -17.65 20.85
CA ALA A 14 -5.86 -17.10 20.41
C ALA A 14 -6.11 -17.65 19.00
N VAL A 15 -6.95 -18.68 18.90
CA VAL A 15 -7.54 -19.11 17.64
C VAL A 15 -8.30 -17.88 17.15
N LEU A 16 -7.75 -17.21 16.13
CA LEU A 16 -8.45 -16.24 15.32
C LEU A 16 -9.70 -16.96 14.78
N SER A 17 -10.80 -16.84 15.53
CA SER A 17 -12.13 -17.24 15.09
C SER A 17 -12.38 -16.47 13.80
N LYS A 18 -12.20 -17.13 12.65
CA LYS A 18 -12.60 -16.64 11.33
C LYS A 18 -14.06 -16.19 11.46
N ARG A 19 -14.29 -14.88 11.54
CA ARG A 19 -15.62 -14.31 11.47
C ARG A 19 -16.18 -14.74 10.10
N SER A 20 -17.20 -15.58 10.06
CA SER A 20 -17.88 -15.90 8.81
C SER A 20 -18.95 -14.84 8.57
N GLY A 21 -18.64 -13.82 7.79
CA GLY A 21 -19.55 -12.72 7.46
C GLY A 21 -19.52 -12.37 5.98
N LYS A 22 -20.60 -11.76 5.48
CA LYS A 22 -20.76 -11.32 4.08
C LYS A 22 -19.56 -10.48 3.59
N TYR A 23 -18.95 -9.70 4.48
CA TYR A 23 -17.84 -8.80 4.17
C TYR A 23 -16.47 -9.30 4.64
N GLN A 24 -16.36 -10.55 5.12
CA GLN A 24 -15.10 -11.06 5.70
C GLN A 24 -13.94 -10.99 4.72
N SER A 25 -14.18 -11.29 3.45
CA SER A 25 -13.13 -11.26 2.42
C SER A 25 -12.56 -9.86 2.15
N ILE A 26 -13.31 -8.79 2.48
CA ILE A 26 -12.84 -7.40 2.42
C ILE A 26 -12.04 -7.09 3.69
N VAL A 27 -12.56 -7.48 4.86
CA VAL A 27 -11.84 -7.33 6.14
C VAL A 27 -10.47 -8.03 6.11
N ASP A 28 -10.42 -9.24 5.55
CA ASP A 28 -9.18 -10.02 5.40
C ASP A 28 -8.17 -9.29 4.48
N ASP A 29 -8.62 -8.62 3.41
CA ASP A 29 -7.72 -7.87 2.54
C ASP A 29 -7.14 -6.63 3.26
N PHE A 30 -7.95 -5.90 4.04
CA PHE A 30 -7.44 -4.77 4.84
C PHE A 30 -6.47 -5.24 5.94
N ALA A 31 -6.74 -6.39 6.55
CA ALA A 31 -5.81 -6.99 7.51
C ALA A 31 -4.49 -7.41 6.84
N LYS A 32 -4.55 -7.91 5.59
CA LYS A 32 -3.37 -8.26 4.81
C LYS A 32 -2.55 -7.03 4.43
N ILE A 33 -3.20 -5.95 4.00
CA ILE A 33 -2.58 -4.64 3.75
C ILE A 33 -1.85 -4.15 5.00
N ASP A 34 -2.51 -4.20 6.17
CA ASP A 34 -1.90 -3.82 7.45
C ASP A 34 -0.67 -4.66 7.79
N GLN A 35 -0.77 -5.98 7.59
CA GLN A 35 0.35 -6.89 7.81
C GLN A 35 1.53 -6.59 6.87
N THR A 36 1.28 -6.37 5.58
CA THR A 36 2.32 -6.03 4.60
C THR A 36 3.06 -4.73 4.99
N ILE A 37 2.33 -3.73 5.51
CA ILE A 37 2.93 -2.45 5.95
C ILE A 37 3.75 -2.63 7.21
N LYS A 38 3.26 -3.41 8.18
CA LYS A 38 4.03 -3.76 9.37
C LYS A 38 5.34 -4.46 9.01
N GLU A 39 5.30 -5.43 8.10
CA GLU A 39 6.49 -6.13 7.65
C GLU A 39 7.49 -5.20 6.95
N LEU A 40 7.00 -4.23 6.18
CA LEU A 40 7.85 -3.20 5.57
C LEU A 40 8.51 -2.27 6.60
N ASP A 41 7.79 -1.88 7.64
CA ASP A 41 8.28 -1.05 8.75
C ASP A 41 9.26 -1.80 9.66
N GLU A 42 8.93 -3.04 10.02
CA GLU A 42 9.78 -3.94 10.82
C GLU A 42 11.07 -4.28 10.08
N ALA A 43 11.04 -4.44 8.75
CA ALA A 43 12.25 -4.64 7.95
C ALA A 43 13.24 -3.46 8.06
N GLN A 44 12.76 -2.25 8.38
CA GLN A 44 13.63 -1.10 8.67
C GLN A 44 14.12 -1.08 10.12
N SER A 45 13.28 -1.55 11.04
CA SER A 45 13.54 -1.50 12.49
C SER A 45 14.41 -2.67 13.01
N SER A 46 14.41 -3.81 12.32
CA SER A 46 15.03 -5.07 12.74
C SER A 46 16.42 -5.34 12.18
N SER A 47 17.02 -4.40 11.43
CA SER A 47 18.37 -4.60 10.90
C SER A 47 19.41 -4.51 12.04
N PRO A 48 20.14 -5.59 12.39
CA PRO A 48 21.36 -5.42 13.15
C PRO A 48 22.31 -4.57 12.32
N GLN A 49 23.03 -3.67 12.99
CA GLN A 49 23.90 -2.60 12.45
C GLN A 49 25.07 -3.04 11.55
N THR A 50 24.98 -4.11 10.75
CA THR A 50 26.09 -4.63 9.95
C THR A 50 25.75 -5.03 8.51
N GLY A 51 24.52 -4.81 8.01
CA GLY A 51 24.16 -5.03 6.61
C GLY A 51 23.20 -3.98 6.04
N LYS A 52 23.35 -3.63 4.75
CA LYS A 52 22.37 -2.76 4.05
C LYS A 52 21.02 -3.47 3.98
N PRO A 53 19.88 -2.77 4.16
CA PRO A 53 18.55 -3.35 3.95
C PRO A 53 18.41 -3.97 2.54
N ASP A 54 17.66 -5.07 2.44
CA ASP A 54 17.30 -5.63 1.13
C ASP A 54 16.21 -4.75 0.50
N PHE A 55 16.66 -3.77 -0.28
CA PHE A 55 15.78 -2.85 -0.97
C PHE A 55 14.94 -3.52 -2.06
N SER A 56 15.40 -4.63 -2.64
CA SER A 56 14.60 -5.38 -3.62
C SER A 56 13.43 -6.08 -2.94
N LYS A 57 13.65 -6.67 -1.76
CA LYS A 57 12.57 -7.22 -0.94
C LYS A 57 11.57 -6.14 -0.52
N SER A 58 12.05 -4.97 -0.11
CA SER A 58 11.19 -3.84 0.27
C SER A 58 10.35 -3.34 -0.90
N ALA A 59 10.97 -3.18 -2.08
CA ALA A 59 10.28 -2.81 -3.31
C ALA A 59 9.24 -3.86 -3.74
N LYS A 60 9.53 -5.15 -3.52
CA LYS A 60 8.57 -6.24 -3.74
C LYS A 60 7.34 -6.11 -2.86
N GLY A 61 7.54 -5.88 -1.56
CA GLY A 61 6.45 -5.66 -0.62
C GLY A 61 5.59 -4.46 -1.03
N LEU A 62 6.21 -3.35 -1.44
CA LEU A 62 5.47 -2.19 -1.95
C LEU A 62 4.69 -2.47 -3.25
N ALA A 63 5.23 -3.25 -4.18
CA ALA A 63 4.49 -3.61 -5.39
C ALA A 63 3.29 -4.52 -5.06
N GLN A 64 3.51 -5.51 -4.18
CA GLN A 64 2.45 -6.40 -3.68
C GLN A 64 1.36 -5.62 -2.94
N LEU A 65 1.73 -4.62 -2.14
CA LEU A 65 0.80 -3.77 -1.39
C LEU A 65 -0.25 -3.12 -2.30
N SER A 66 0.16 -2.57 -3.46
CA SER A 66 -0.80 -2.02 -4.42
C SER A 66 -1.70 -3.10 -5.08
N MET A 67 -1.21 -4.32 -5.29
CA MET A 67 -2.06 -5.40 -5.81
C MET A 67 -3.06 -5.93 -4.75
N GLU A 68 -2.68 -5.89 -3.48
CA GLU A 68 -3.58 -6.18 -2.35
C GLU A 68 -4.66 -5.11 -2.22
N ALA A 69 -4.29 -3.84 -2.37
CA ALA A 69 -5.25 -2.73 -2.41
C ALA A 69 -6.22 -2.82 -3.59
N GLU A 70 -5.75 -3.27 -4.77
CA GLU A 70 -6.61 -3.54 -5.93
C GLU A 70 -7.64 -4.65 -5.65
N SER A 71 -7.25 -5.72 -4.95
CA SER A 71 -8.18 -6.77 -4.54
C SER A 71 -9.26 -6.25 -3.59
N ALA A 72 -8.87 -5.47 -2.57
CA ALA A 72 -9.80 -4.87 -1.63
C ALA A 72 -10.81 -3.94 -2.34
N GLU A 73 -10.30 -3.09 -3.24
CA GLU A 73 -11.10 -2.16 -4.04
C GLU A 73 -12.08 -2.93 -4.94
N PHE A 74 -11.61 -3.95 -5.65
CA PHE A 74 -12.44 -4.78 -6.52
C PHE A 74 -13.61 -5.42 -5.74
N LYS A 75 -13.34 -5.94 -4.55
CA LYS A 75 -14.38 -6.53 -3.69
C LYS A 75 -15.34 -5.49 -3.12
N LEU A 76 -14.87 -4.28 -2.80
CA LEU A 76 -15.72 -3.16 -2.40
C LEU A 76 -16.65 -2.76 -3.55
N ARG A 77 -16.12 -2.56 -4.76
CA ARG A 77 -16.92 -2.25 -5.96
C ARG A 77 -18.01 -3.31 -6.22
N ALA A 78 -17.70 -4.58 -5.97
CA ALA A 78 -18.65 -5.69 -6.13
C ALA A 78 -19.86 -5.62 -5.18
N LEU A 79 -19.79 -4.81 -4.10
CA LEU A 79 -20.93 -4.53 -3.23
C LEU A 79 -21.97 -3.59 -3.89
N GLY A 80 -21.60 -2.87 -4.95
CA GLY A 80 -22.49 -1.94 -5.64
C GLY A 80 -22.92 -0.77 -4.76
N THR A 81 -24.15 -0.80 -4.25
CA THR A 81 -24.68 0.24 -3.34
C THR A 81 -24.79 -0.23 -1.89
N ASP A 82 -24.48 -1.49 -1.60
CA ASP A 82 -24.59 -2.06 -0.27
C ASP A 82 -23.60 -1.41 0.70
N LYS A 83 -24.03 -1.19 1.94
CA LYS A 83 -23.15 -0.69 3.01
C LYS A 83 -22.52 -1.84 3.79
N LEU A 84 -21.27 -1.65 4.21
CA LEU A 84 -20.61 -2.51 5.18
C LEU A 84 -21.39 -2.48 6.50
N ASP A 85 -21.47 -3.63 7.17
CA ASP A 85 -21.97 -3.63 8.54
C ASP A 85 -20.98 -2.94 9.50
N ALA A 86 -21.48 -2.44 10.62
CA ALA A 86 -20.69 -1.68 11.58
C ALA A 86 -19.47 -2.46 12.12
N SER A 87 -19.60 -3.79 12.26
CA SER A 87 -18.49 -4.62 12.75
C SER A 87 -17.36 -4.73 11.73
N SER A 88 -17.71 -4.90 10.45
CA SER A 88 -16.76 -4.98 9.34
C SER A 88 -16.09 -3.63 9.10
N ALA A 89 -16.86 -2.54 9.13
CA ALA A 89 -16.33 -1.18 9.10
C ALA A 89 -15.38 -0.90 10.28
N ALA A 90 -15.75 -1.29 11.51
CA ALA A 90 -14.85 -1.13 12.65
C ALA A 90 -13.53 -1.91 12.50
N SER A 91 -13.59 -3.15 11.98
CA SER A 91 -12.38 -3.96 11.72
C SER A 91 -11.47 -3.33 10.64
N ILE A 92 -12.06 -2.81 9.56
CA ILE A 92 -11.32 -2.07 8.52
C ILE A 92 -10.68 -0.81 9.10
N GLY A 93 -11.43 -0.03 9.89
CA GLY A 93 -10.93 1.16 10.57
C GLY A 93 -9.76 0.88 11.51
N GLY A 94 -9.81 -0.25 12.23
CA GLY A 94 -8.69 -0.73 13.05
C GLY A 94 -7.45 -1.02 12.22
N SER A 95 -7.62 -1.67 11.05
CA SER A 95 -6.52 -1.95 10.12
C SER A 95 -5.92 -0.66 9.55
N LEU A 96 -6.75 0.30 9.12
CA LEU A 96 -6.29 1.61 8.63
C LEU A 96 -5.53 2.39 9.70
N THR A 97 -6.05 2.42 10.93
CA THR A 97 -5.40 3.11 12.05
C THR A 97 -4.04 2.49 12.34
N SER A 98 -3.97 1.17 12.42
CA SER A 98 -2.72 0.42 12.59
C SER A 98 -1.74 0.71 11.45
N SER A 99 -2.18 0.58 10.19
CA SER A 99 -1.36 0.86 9.01
C SER A 99 -0.77 2.27 9.02
N SER A 100 -1.56 3.28 9.43
CA SER A 100 -1.10 4.67 9.50
C SER A 100 0.02 4.90 10.53
N GLN A 101 0.17 4.03 11.54
CA GLN A 101 1.25 4.12 12.53
C GLN A 101 2.58 3.58 11.98
N HIS A 102 2.50 2.66 11.02
CA HIS A 102 3.64 1.94 10.43
C HIS A 102 4.05 2.48 9.06
N VAL A 103 3.17 3.18 8.34
CA VAL A 103 3.43 3.68 6.98
C VAL A 103 4.62 4.64 6.88
N LYS A 104 5.00 5.31 7.98
CA LYS A 104 6.23 6.12 8.06
C LYS A 104 7.50 5.32 7.75
N GLY A 105 7.50 4.02 8.00
CA GLY A 105 8.60 3.11 7.68
C GLY A 105 8.89 3.05 6.18
N ILE A 106 7.89 3.31 5.32
CA ILE A 106 8.08 3.42 3.87
C ILE A 106 8.97 4.63 3.54
N THR A 107 8.68 5.78 4.15
CA THR A 107 9.44 7.02 3.94
C THR A 107 10.87 6.87 4.47
N ASP A 108 11.05 6.22 5.62
CA ASP A 108 12.37 6.00 6.21
C ASP A 108 13.19 4.99 5.39
N MET A 109 12.57 3.94 4.86
CA MET A 109 13.19 3.00 3.89
C MET A 109 13.68 3.74 2.65
N VAL A 110 12.85 4.62 2.10
CA VAL A 110 13.19 5.42 0.91
C VAL A 110 14.36 6.36 1.19
N LYS A 111 14.37 7.02 2.36
CA LYS A 111 15.50 7.86 2.79
C LYS A 111 16.79 7.06 2.93
N ALA A 112 16.73 5.90 3.57
CA ALA A 112 17.88 5.02 3.73
C ALA A 112 18.40 4.48 2.38
N GLY A 113 17.51 4.24 1.42
CA GLY A 113 17.84 3.68 0.11
C GLY A 113 18.27 4.70 -0.95
N LYS A 114 18.03 6.00 -0.78
CA LYS A 114 18.21 7.01 -1.84
C LYS A 114 19.55 6.93 -2.59
N GLN A 115 20.67 6.98 -1.86
CA GLN A 115 22.00 6.91 -2.49
C GLN A 115 22.23 5.60 -3.24
N TRP A 116 21.69 4.50 -2.71
CA TRP A 116 21.77 3.20 -3.36
C TRP A 116 20.89 3.18 -4.63
N PHE A 117 19.67 3.71 -4.58
CA PHE A 117 18.80 3.79 -5.77
C PHE A 117 19.42 4.61 -6.89
N GLU A 118 20.09 5.71 -6.55
CA GLU A 118 20.82 6.54 -7.50
C GLU A 118 22.02 5.79 -8.09
N GLN A 119 22.84 5.16 -7.24
CA GLN A 119 24.03 4.41 -7.67
C GLN A 119 23.68 3.27 -8.63
N TYR A 120 22.57 2.57 -8.40
CA TYR A 120 22.15 1.40 -9.17
C TYR A 120 21.02 1.69 -10.16
N HIS A 121 20.76 2.98 -10.47
CA HIS A 121 19.74 3.41 -11.43
C HIS A 121 18.32 2.87 -11.17
N ALA A 122 17.97 2.65 -9.91
CA ALA A 122 16.67 2.10 -9.48
C ALA A 122 15.65 3.17 -9.06
N THR A 123 16.04 4.45 -8.98
CA THR A 123 15.18 5.54 -8.49
C THR A 123 13.84 5.62 -9.21
N SER A 124 13.84 5.57 -10.56
CA SER A 124 12.60 5.68 -11.33
C SER A 124 11.67 4.48 -11.14
N THR A 125 12.24 3.28 -10.95
CA THR A 125 11.49 2.07 -10.60
C THR A 125 10.80 2.21 -9.24
N VAL A 126 11.53 2.67 -8.21
CA VAL A 126 10.95 2.89 -6.87
C VAL A 126 9.87 3.96 -6.91
N VAL A 127 10.12 5.08 -7.60
CA VAL A 127 9.12 6.14 -7.82
C VAL A 127 7.87 5.58 -8.51
N THR A 128 8.03 4.74 -9.53
CA THR A 128 6.91 4.11 -10.25
C THR A 128 6.08 3.21 -9.32
N ILE A 129 6.71 2.41 -8.47
CA ILE A 129 6.01 1.56 -7.48
C ILE A 129 5.23 2.43 -6.49
N LEU A 130 5.84 3.48 -5.95
CA LEU A 130 5.18 4.36 -5.00
C LEU A 130 4.02 5.13 -5.64
N LYS A 131 4.17 5.63 -6.87
CA LYS A 131 3.07 6.27 -7.61
C LYS A 131 1.93 5.30 -7.91
N THR A 132 2.23 4.03 -8.19
CA THR A 132 1.19 2.99 -8.36
C THR A 132 0.40 2.81 -7.06
N ASN A 133 1.09 2.80 -5.91
CA ASN A 133 0.42 2.76 -4.61
C ASN A 133 -0.44 4.01 -4.36
N ILE A 134 0.08 5.22 -4.61
CA ILE A 134 -0.70 6.47 -4.45
C ILE A 134 -2.00 6.41 -5.26
N ALA A 135 -1.91 6.02 -6.54
CA ALA A 135 -3.06 5.90 -7.42
C ALA A 135 -4.07 4.86 -6.89
N GLN A 136 -3.59 3.66 -6.52
CA GLN A 136 -4.46 2.59 -6.08
C GLN A 136 -5.12 2.85 -4.71
N PHE A 137 -4.37 3.37 -3.73
CA PHE A 137 -4.93 3.64 -2.40
C PHE A 137 -5.92 4.81 -2.43
N LYS A 138 -5.70 5.80 -3.30
CA LYS A 138 -6.70 6.83 -3.56
C LYS A 138 -8.02 6.21 -4.03
N ASP A 139 -7.98 5.30 -4.98
CA ASP A 139 -9.18 4.65 -5.52
C ASP A 139 -9.81 3.69 -4.49
N LEU A 140 -9.00 2.94 -3.73
CA LEU A 140 -9.45 2.11 -2.61
C LEU A 140 -10.18 2.92 -1.54
N PHE A 141 -9.60 4.01 -1.05
CA PHE A 141 -10.21 4.85 -0.01
C PHE A 141 -11.47 5.56 -0.51
N SER A 142 -11.44 6.03 -1.77
CA SER A 142 -12.65 6.57 -2.40
C SER A 142 -13.78 5.54 -2.43
N GLU A 143 -13.48 4.28 -2.78
CA GLU A 143 -14.51 3.24 -2.81
C GLU A 143 -14.94 2.82 -1.40
N LEU A 144 -14.02 2.63 -0.46
CA LEU A 144 -14.34 2.31 0.94
C LEU A 144 -15.31 3.34 1.54
N ASN A 145 -15.03 4.62 1.34
CA ASN A 145 -15.85 5.72 1.86
C ASN A 145 -17.26 5.76 1.24
N ARG A 146 -17.48 5.16 0.05
CA ARG A 146 -18.83 4.98 -0.52
C ARG A 146 -19.62 3.89 0.18
N HIS A 147 -18.98 2.94 0.88
CA HIS A 147 -19.64 1.80 1.52
C HIS A 147 -19.84 1.93 3.03
N VAL A 148 -19.51 3.08 3.62
CA VAL A 148 -19.72 3.35 5.04
C VAL A 148 -20.61 4.58 5.26
N ASP A 149 -20.95 4.87 6.52
CA ASP A 149 -21.66 6.08 6.91
C ASP A 149 -20.70 7.27 7.10
N TYR A 150 -21.25 8.47 7.20
CA TYR A 150 -20.46 9.70 7.31
C TYR A 150 -19.60 9.76 8.58
N ALA A 151 -20.08 9.22 9.70
CA ALA A 151 -19.32 9.18 10.95
C ALA A 151 -18.07 8.29 10.80
N THR A 152 -18.22 7.17 10.09
CA THR A 152 -17.14 6.26 9.76
C THR A 152 -16.14 6.90 8.79
N VAL A 153 -16.60 7.58 7.73
CA VAL A 153 -15.71 8.35 6.83
C VAL A 153 -14.84 9.33 7.62
N LYS A 154 -15.44 10.09 8.55
CA LYS A 154 -14.69 11.00 9.42
C LYS A 154 -13.63 10.29 10.25
N SER A 155 -13.94 9.10 10.76
CA SER A 155 -12.99 8.31 11.54
C SER A 155 -11.82 7.76 10.70
N TYR A 156 -12.03 7.53 9.41
CA TYR A 156 -11.00 7.05 8.49
C TYR A 156 -10.13 8.16 7.90
N ALA A 157 -10.62 9.41 7.86
CA ALA A 157 -9.95 10.50 7.16
C ALA A 157 -8.49 10.72 7.60
N ALA A 158 -8.23 10.75 8.92
CA ALA A 158 -6.87 10.93 9.43
C ALA A 158 -5.91 9.79 9.01
N PRO A 159 -6.22 8.50 9.25
CA PRO A 159 -5.33 7.42 8.82
C PRO A 159 -5.18 7.34 7.29
N GLU A 160 -6.23 7.58 6.50
CA GLU A 160 -6.16 7.62 5.03
C GLU A 160 -5.20 8.72 4.53
N VAL A 161 -5.30 9.93 5.11
CA VAL A 161 -4.41 11.05 4.77
C VAL A 161 -2.97 10.75 5.13
N ILE A 162 -2.70 10.26 6.35
CA ILE A 162 -1.34 9.90 6.80
C ILE A 162 -0.72 8.87 5.86
N PHE A 163 -1.52 7.88 5.46
CA PHE A 163 -1.10 6.80 4.57
C PHE A 163 -0.60 7.34 3.22
N ILE A 164 -1.48 8.02 2.48
CA ILE A 164 -1.15 8.50 1.14
C ILE A 164 -0.06 9.57 1.20
N CYS A 165 -0.10 10.45 2.19
CA CYS A 165 0.90 11.51 2.29
C CYS A 165 2.30 10.99 2.61
N SER A 166 2.42 9.91 3.38
CA SER A 166 3.73 9.26 3.59
C SER A 166 4.33 8.76 2.27
N MET A 167 3.51 8.22 1.37
CA MET A 167 3.96 7.79 0.03
C MET A 167 4.28 8.99 -0.88
N VAL A 168 3.47 10.05 -0.84
CA VAL A 168 3.73 11.29 -1.60
C VAL A 168 5.05 11.93 -1.17
N ASP A 169 5.29 12.02 0.13
CA ASP A 169 6.54 12.56 0.68
C ASP A 169 7.74 11.69 0.28
N ALA A 170 7.59 10.37 0.29
CA ALA A 170 8.62 9.45 -0.18
C ALA A 170 8.94 9.65 -1.67
N VAL A 171 7.93 9.82 -2.53
CA VAL A 171 8.14 10.15 -3.96
C VAL A 171 8.81 11.51 -4.11
N ALA A 172 8.31 12.56 -3.44
CA ALA A 172 8.86 13.91 -3.52
C ALA A 172 10.31 13.98 -3.04
N TYR A 173 10.70 13.12 -2.09
CA TYR A 173 12.07 13.02 -1.61
C TYR A 173 13.02 12.40 -2.64
N LEU A 174 12.55 11.42 -3.43
CA LEU A 174 13.33 10.79 -4.51
C LEU A 174 13.35 11.65 -5.77
N ASP A 175 12.19 12.13 -6.21
CA ASP A 175 12.00 12.98 -7.38
C ASP A 175 10.96 14.08 -7.07
N PRO A 176 11.40 15.32 -6.77
CA PRO A 176 10.52 16.44 -6.44
C PRO A 176 9.49 16.81 -7.51
N ASN A 177 9.72 16.39 -8.76
CA ASN A 177 8.85 16.70 -9.91
C ASN A 177 7.89 15.55 -10.24
N ALA A 178 8.05 14.38 -9.62
CA ALA A 178 7.25 13.19 -9.91
C ALA A 178 5.85 13.19 -9.26
N VAL A 179 5.53 14.18 -8.42
CA VAL A 179 4.21 14.40 -7.79
C VAL A 179 3.73 15.83 -8.01
N SER A 180 2.41 16.02 -8.10
CA SER A 180 1.82 17.34 -8.35
C SER A 180 2.07 18.32 -7.21
N ALA A 181 2.12 19.63 -7.53
CA ALA A 181 2.23 20.67 -6.51
C ALA A 181 1.02 20.69 -5.55
N SER A 182 -0.18 20.34 -6.04
CA SER A 182 -1.39 20.23 -5.22
C SER A 182 -1.31 19.11 -4.19
N ALA A 183 -0.82 17.93 -4.57
CA ALA A 183 -0.65 16.79 -3.66
C ALA A 183 0.37 17.13 -2.55
N LYS A 184 1.50 17.74 -2.93
CA LYS A 184 2.51 18.23 -1.97
C LYS A 184 1.93 19.26 -0.99
N ALA A 185 1.18 20.25 -1.50
CA ALA A 185 0.57 21.27 -0.67
C ALA A 185 -0.48 20.70 0.30
N PHE A 186 -1.29 19.75 -0.16
CA PHE A 186 -2.26 19.06 0.69
C PHE A 186 -1.56 18.28 1.81
N CYS A 187 -0.53 17.50 1.49
CA CYS A 187 0.19 16.70 2.48
C CYS A 187 0.96 17.56 3.49
N ALA A 188 1.50 18.70 3.07
CA ALA A 188 2.10 19.68 3.98
C ALA A 188 1.07 20.38 4.89
N SER A 189 -0.20 20.45 4.49
CA SER A 189 -1.24 21.16 5.26
C SER A 189 -1.77 20.35 6.45
N HIS A 190 -1.48 19.04 6.51
CA HIS A 190 -1.96 18.10 7.54
C HIS A 190 -3.48 18.18 7.81
N LYS A 191 -4.29 18.56 6.82
CA LYS A 191 -5.75 18.55 6.95
C LYS A 191 -6.23 17.11 7.04
N THR A 192 -6.80 16.76 8.19
CA THR A 192 -7.25 15.39 8.50
C THR A 192 -8.77 15.26 8.62
N ASP A 193 -9.51 16.36 8.44
CA ASP A 193 -10.97 16.39 8.63
C ASP A 193 -11.75 15.65 7.54
N THR A 194 -11.26 15.66 6.30
CA THR A 194 -11.82 14.92 5.16
C THR A 194 -10.71 14.52 4.18
N PHE A 195 -10.69 13.26 3.79
CA PHE A 195 -9.87 12.79 2.67
C PHE A 195 -10.52 13.25 1.34
N ASP A 196 -9.80 14.03 0.54
CA ASP A 196 -10.23 14.40 -0.82
C ASP A 196 -9.44 13.60 -1.87
N PRO A 197 -10.02 12.53 -2.45
CA PRO A 197 -9.31 11.72 -3.44
C PRO A 197 -8.94 12.51 -4.70
N ASN A 198 -9.64 13.61 -5.02
CA ASN A 198 -9.40 14.35 -6.26
C ASN A 198 -8.07 15.09 -6.26
N VAL A 199 -7.54 15.45 -5.09
CA VAL A 199 -6.23 16.09 -4.94
C VAL A 199 -5.10 15.21 -5.50
N PHE A 200 -5.27 13.89 -5.42
CA PHE A 200 -4.32 12.89 -5.86
C PHE A 200 -4.66 12.33 -7.26
N ALA A 201 -5.63 12.91 -7.97
CA ALA A 201 -5.96 12.48 -9.33
C ALA A 201 -4.94 12.98 -10.38
N GLY A 202 -4.92 12.30 -11.53
CA GLY A 202 -4.19 12.72 -12.73
C GLY A 202 -2.80 12.09 -12.93
N ASP A 203 -2.21 12.39 -14.08
CA ASP A 203 -0.96 11.79 -14.60
C ASP A 203 0.26 12.12 -13.73
N ALA A 204 0.23 13.26 -13.04
CA ALA A 204 1.32 13.63 -12.14
C ALA A 204 1.40 12.72 -10.91
N ASN A 205 0.32 12.07 -10.50
CA ASN A 205 0.28 11.25 -9.27
C ASN A 205 0.16 9.74 -9.55
N SER A 206 -0.09 9.36 -10.81
CA SER A 206 -0.09 7.97 -11.29
C SER A 206 1.12 7.72 -12.20
N PRO A 207 1.58 6.46 -12.35
CA PRO A 207 2.61 6.15 -13.33
C PRO A 207 2.15 6.45 -14.76
N SER A 208 3.08 6.85 -15.63
CA SER A 208 2.79 6.94 -17.06
C SER A 208 2.31 5.60 -17.60
N GLY A 209 1.24 5.63 -18.40
CA GLY A 209 0.65 4.42 -18.98
C GLY A 209 -0.29 3.64 -18.06
N PHE A 210 -0.41 3.99 -16.78
CA PHE A 210 -1.30 3.31 -15.83
C PHE A 210 -2.77 3.31 -16.29
N GLY A 211 -3.24 4.42 -16.88
CA GLY A 211 -4.57 4.51 -17.48
C GLY A 211 -4.80 3.56 -18.66
N SER A 212 -3.77 3.30 -19.49
CA SER A 212 -3.86 2.29 -20.56
C SER A 212 -3.97 0.87 -20.01
N CYS A 213 -3.50 0.66 -18.77
CA CYS A 213 -3.64 -0.58 -18.01
C CYS A 213 -4.90 -0.59 -17.14
N HIS A 214 -5.94 0.18 -17.53
CA HIS A 214 -7.23 0.26 -16.84
C HIS A 214 -7.12 0.64 -15.35
N ASN A 215 -6.07 1.40 -14.98
CA ASN A 215 -5.74 1.74 -13.59
C ASN A 215 -5.58 0.51 -12.67
N SER A 216 -5.13 -0.62 -13.22
CA SER A 216 -4.90 -1.87 -12.48
C SER A 216 -3.42 -2.06 -12.17
N PRO A 217 -2.99 -2.07 -10.90
CA PRO A 217 -1.62 -2.42 -10.49
C PRO A 217 -1.20 -3.79 -11.00
N THR A 218 -2.06 -4.81 -10.90
CA THR A 218 -1.76 -6.16 -11.39
C THR A 218 -1.44 -6.14 -12.88
N THR A 219 -2.30 -5.50 -13.68
CA THR A 219 -2.14 -5.41 -15.14
C THR A 219 -0.91 -4.58 -15.51
N PHE A 220 -0.71 -3.45 -14.84
CA PHE A 220 0.43 -2.56 -15.06
C PHE A 220 1.75 -3.24 -14.75
N TYR A 221 1.90 -3.88 -13.58
CA TYR A 221 3.14 -4.56 -13.22
C TYR A 221 3.41 -5.74 -14.13
N GLN A 222 2.40 -6.54 -14.48
CA GLN A 222 2.59 -7.63 -15.43
C GLN A 222 3.18 -7.10 -16.74
N GLN A 223 2.59 -6.06 -17.33
CA GLN A 223 3.08 -5.47 -18.57
C GLN A 223 4.48 -4.86 -18.40
N ALA A 224 4.68 -4.08 -17.34
CA ALA A 224 5.94 -3.37 -17.10
C ALA A 224 7.12 -4.32 -16.89
N TYR A 225 6.94 -5.39 -16.11
CA TYR A 225 7.99 -6.39 -15.89
C TYR A 225 8.21 -7.28 -17.12
N THR A 226 7.16 -7.74 -17.79
CA THR A 226 7.31 -8.60 -18.98
C THR A 226 7.96 -7.89 -20.16
N SER A 227 7.72 -6.59 -20.30
CA SER A 227 8.28 -5.77 -21.39
C SER A 227 9.56 -5.03 -21.00
N GLY A 228 10.00 -5.13 -19.74
CA GLY A 228 11.16 -4.41 -19.22
C GLY A 228 11.01 -2.88 -19.25
N THR A 229 9.78 -2.38 -19.12
CA THR A 229 9.47 -0.94 -19.13
C THR A 229 9.28 -0.37 -17.72
N MET A 230 9.53 -1.16 -16.67
CA MET A 230 9.43 -0.71 -15.29
C MET A 230 10.35 0.49 -15.02
N GLY A 231 9.84 1.53 -14.37
CA GLY A 231 10.59 2.77 -14.15
C GLY A 231 10.74 3.67 -15.38
N THR A 232 10.06 3.37 -16.48
CA THR A 232 10.09 4.18 -17.71
C THR A 232 8.71 4.78 -18.02
N GLY A 233 8.66 5.78 -18.90
CA GLY A 233 7.42 6.35 -19.40
C GLY A 233 6.72 5.53 -20.50
N SER A 234 7.19 4.32 -20.80
CA SER A 234 6.82 3.57 -22.01
C SER A 234 5.88 2.39 -21.79
N THR A 235 5.53 2.07 -20.54
CA THR A 235 4.56 1.00 -20.25
C THR A 235 3.22 1.33 -20.88
N SER A 236 2.68 0.41 -21.68
CA SER A 236 1.33 0.52 -22.22
C SER A 236 0.70 -0.86 -22.31
N CYS A 237 -0.52 -1.01 -21.80
CA CYS A 237 -1.26 -2.27 -21.86
C CYS A 237 -2.17 -2.29 -23.07
N THR A 238 -2.17 -3.42 -23.78
CA THR A 238 -3.01 -3.66 -24.97
C THR A 238 -4.04 -4.77 -24.77
N SER A 239 -3.89 -5.57 -23.70
CA SER A 239 -4.82 -6.61 -23.27
C SER A 239 -5.73 -6.11 -22.15
N GLY A 240 -6.90 -6.76 -21.99
CA GLY A 240 -7.86 -6.43 -20.93
C GLY A 240 -7.31 -6.61 -19.51
N THR A 241 -8.07 -6.10 -18.54
CA THR A 241 -7.74 -6.10 -17.11
C THR A 241 -7.51 -7.51 -16.58
N GLN A 242 -6.40 -7.69 -15.86
CA GLN A 242 -6.06 -8.93 -15.18
C GLN A 242 -6.86 -9.08 -13.89
N THR A 243 -7.05 -10.31 -13.43
CA THR A 243 -7.65 -10.54 -12.11
C THR A 243 -6.71 -9.96 -11.04
N PRO A 244 -7.18 -9.18 -10.07
CA PRO A 244 -6.33 -8.66 -9.00
C PRO A 244 -5.50 -9.78 -8.34
N ASN A 245 -4.23 -9.50 -8.05
CA ASN A 245 -3.27 -10.46 -7.47
C ASN A 245 -2.95 -11.70 -8.33
N SER A 246 -3.35 -11.75 -9.61
CA SER A 246 -3.03 -12.89 -10.49
C SER A 246 -1.57 -12.91 -10.98
N PHE A 247 -0.88 -11.77 -10.93
CA PHE A 247 0.52 -11.66 -11.32
C PHE A 247 1.47 -11.88 -10.13
N SER A 248 2.56 -12.61 -10.35
CA SER A 248 3.61 -12.75 -9.35
C SER A 248 4.73 -11.75 -9.62
N ILE A 249 4.90 -10.78 -8.71
CA ILE A 249 6.02 -9.83 -8.75
C ILE A 249 7.35 -10.62 -8.75
N PRO A 250 8.30 -10.32 -9.66
CA PRO A 250 9.60 -11.00 -9.72
C PRO A 250 10.40 -10.82 -8.43
N ASN A 251 11.41 -11.67 -8.22
CA ASN A 251 12.28 -11.52 -7.04
C ASN A 251 13.25 -10.33 -7.16
N ASN A 252 13.75 -10.04 -8.36
CA ASN A 252 14.54 -8.84 -8.64
C ASN A 252 13.64 -7.70 -9.15
N VAL A 253 12.90 -7.09 -8.22
CA VAL A 253 11.91 -6.04 -8.51
C VAL A 253 12.54 -4.77 -9.06
N LEU A 254 13.75 -4.45 -8.62
CA LEU A 254 14.44 -3.24 -9.04
C LEU A 254 15.06 -3.36 -10.43
N MET A 255 15.00 -4.55 -11.05
CA MET A 255 15.50 -4.83 -12.40
C MET A 255 16.94 -4.32 -12.61
N LEU A 256 17.79 -4.49 -11.60
CA LEU A 256 19.17 -4.03 -11.65
C LEU A 256 19.88 -4.72 -12.83
N SER A 257 20.48 -3.94 -13.72
CA SER A 257 21.41 -4.48 -14.73
C SER A 257 22.58 -5.14 -13.99
N GLN A 258 22.83 -6.42 -14.28
CA GLN A 258 24.09 -7.06 -13.91
C GLN A 258 25.22 -6.55 -14.80
#